data_AF-A0A8J3WMR1-F1
#
_entry.id   AF-A0A8J3WMR1-F1
#
_cell.length_a   1.000
_cell.length_b   1.000
_cell.length_c   1.000
_cell.angle_alpha   90.00
_cell.angle_beta   90.00
_cell.angle_gamma   90.00
#
_symmetry.space_group_name_H-M   'P 1'
#
loop_
_entity.id
_entity.type
_entity.pdbx_description
1 polymer ?
#
loop_
_entity_poly.entity_id
_entity_poly.type
_entity_poly.pdbx_seq_one_letter_code
_entity_poly.pdbx_strand_id
1 'polypeptide(L)'
;MLIQLTMRRTGGVPVPSSPIDGIRIMALLPSRWHKDLTQATGDIVIRVRTDGDTTSADVRAEVTEILANPEVGHWELVTCRPLHARHDERHDEQDSAKEEK
;
A
#
# COMPACT_ATOMS: atom_id res chain seq x y z
N MET A 1 -1.17 5.24 11.01
CA MET A 1 -0.22 4.20 10.56
C MET A 1 -0.20 4.11 9.03
N LEU A 2 0.89 3.67 8.39
CA LEU A 2 0.95 3.41 6.94
C LEU A 2 0.98 1.91 6.66
N ILE A 3 0.12 1.41 5.77
CA ILE A 3 0.03 0.01 5.37
C ILE A 3 0.15 -0.08 3.85
N GLN A 4 0.89 -1.09 3.38
CA GLN A 4 0.93 -1.46 1.97
C GLN A 4 0.09 -2.70 1.73
N LEU A 5 -0.86 -2.56 0.80
CA LEU A 5 -1.66 -3.64 0.24
C LEU A 5 -1.07 -3.98 -1.13
N THR A 6 -0.85 -5.26 -1.41
CA THR A 6 -0.53 -5.74 -2.75
C THR A 6 -1.62 -6.69 -3.18
N MET A 7 -2.21 -6.39 -4.33
CA MET A 7 -3.32 -7.13 -4.88
C MET A 7 -2.95 -7.66 -6.26
N ARG A 8 -3.43 -8.87 -6.55
CA ARG A 8 -3.18 -9.56 -7.81
C ARG A 8 -4.48 -10.04 -8.40
N ARG A 9 -4.53 -10.13 -9.73
CA ARG A 9 -5.70 -10.65 -10.42
C ARG A 9 -5.79 -12.17 -10.29
N THR A 10 -6.93 -12.69 -9.85
CA THR A 10 -7.25 -14.12 -9.78
C THR A 10 -7.68 -14.64 -11.15
N GLY A 11 -6.69 -15.04 -11.96
CA GLY A 11 -6.91 -15.69 -13.26
C GLY A 11 -7.03 -14.75 -14.46
N GLY A 12 -6.77 -15.32 -15.64
CA GLY A 12 -6.64 -14.61 -16.91
C GLY A 12 -5.18 -14.42 -17.35
N VAL A 13 -4.97 -14.03 -18.61
CA VAL A 13 -3.65 -13.60 -19.09
C VAL A 13 -3.22 -12.41 -18.23
N PRO A 14 -1.97 -12.32 -17.76
CA PRO A 14 -1.45 -11.12 -17.09
C PRO A 14 -1.51 -9.95 -18.05
N VAL A 15 -2.64 -9.24 -18.03
CA VAL A 15 -2.82 -7.96 -18.71
C VAL A 15 -2.13 -6.93 -17.83
N PRO A 16 -1.41 -5.94 -18.39
CA PRO A 16 -0.98 -4.78 -17.64
C PRO A 16 -2.15 -4.26 -16.79
N SER A 17 -1.91 -4.04 -15.51
CA SER A 17 -2.92 -3.58 -14.55
C SER A 17 -3.66 -2.39 -15.14
N SER A 18 -4.96 -2.56 -15.43
CA SER A 18 -5.76 -1.46 -15.94
C SER A 18 -5.86 -0.41 -14.83
N PRO A 19 -5.53 0.87 -15.10
CA PRO A 19 -5.75 1.95 -14.14
C PRO A 19 -7.17 1.99 -13.58
N ILE A 20 -8.15 1.53 -14.37
CA ILE A 20 -9.56 1.45 -14.01
C ILE A 20 -9.78 0.49 -12.83
N ASP A 21 -9.11 -0.67 -12.82
CA ASP A 21 -9.26 -1.65 -11.74
C ASP A 21 -8.72 -1.09 -10.42
N GLY A 22 -7.58 -0.40 -10.47
CA GLY A 22 -7.02 0.29 -9.30
C GLY A 22 -7.94 1.39 -8.76
N ILE A 23 -8.59 2.16 -9.65
CA ILE A 23 -9.55 3.19 -9.26
C ILE A 23 -10.80 2.56 -8.60
N ARG A 24 -11.34 1.47 -9.18
CA ARG A 24 -12.51 0.77 -8.61
C ARG A 24 -12.23 0.26 -7.20
N ILE A 25 -11.08 -0.40 -7.01
CA ILE A 25 -10.68 -0.87 -5.68
C ILE A 25 -10.54 0.31 -4.71
N MET A 26 -9.87 1.40 -5.11
CA MET A 26 -9.73 2.59 -4.26
C MET A 26 -11.07 3.20 -3.84
N ALA A 27 -12.06 3.18 -4.74
CA ALA A 27 -13.41 3.70 -4.49
C ALA A 27 -14.18 2.85 -3.46
N LEU A 28 -13.93 1.54 -3.41
CA LEU A 28 -14.56 0.64 -2.44
C LEU A 28 -13.90 0.69 -1.05
N LEU A 29 -12.61 1.05 -0.98
CA LEU A 29 -11.94 1.22 0.30
C LEU A 29 -12.60 2.34 1.14
N PRO A 30 -12.54 2.27 2.48
CA PRO A 30 -13.10 3.30 3.36
C PRO A 30 -12.63 4.72 3.03
N SER A 31 -13.55 5.66 2.91
CA SER A 31 -13.24 7.07 2.59
C SER A 31 -12.42 7.78 3.66
N ARG A 32 -12.49 7.31 4.91
CA ARG A 32 -11.67 7.80 6.04
C ARG A 32 -10.17 7.55 5.85
N TRP A 33 -9.78 6.60 5.01
CA TRP A 33 -8.37 6.31 4.76
C TRP A 33 -7.80 7.20 3.66
N HIS A 34 -6.60 7.73 3.91
CA HIS A 34 -5.83 8.37 2.86
C HIS A 34 -5.12 7.30 2.02
N LYS A 35 -5.40 7.25 0.73
CA LYS A 35 -4.98 6.18 -0.18
C LYS A 35 -4.07 6.73 -1.27
N ASP A 36 -3.09 5.93 -1.66
CA ASP A 36 -2.21 6.20 -2.80
C ASP A 36 -2.08 4.92 -3.63
N LEU A 37 -2.19 5.04 -4.95
CA LEU A 37 -2.15 3.92 -5.89
C LEU A 37 -0.84 3.92 -6.66
N THR A 38 -0.12 2.81 -6.58
CA THR A 38 1.06 2.50 -7.38
C THR A 38 0.82 1.19 -8.12
N GLN A 39 1.31 1.07 -9.35
CA GLN A 39 1.29 -0.19 -10.09
C GLN A 39 2.71 -0.74 -10.19
N ALA A 40 2.89 -2.04 -9.94
CA ALA A 40 4.21 -2.68 -9.99
C ALA A 40 4.08 -4.08 -10.61
N THR A 41 4.69 -4.29 -11.78
CA THR A 41 4.82 -5.62 -12.40
C THR A 41 3.48 -6.37 -12.54
N GLY A 42 2.40 -5.66 -12.88
CA GLY A 42 1.05 -6.24 -13.03
C GLY A 42 0.26 -6.40 -11.72
N ASP A 43 0.89 -6.16 -10.56
CA ASP A 43 0.21 -6.08 -9.28
C ASP A 43 -0.25 -4.63 -9.00
N ILE A 44 -1.39 -4.51 -8.32
CA ILE A 44 -1.90 -3.25 -7.79
C ILE A 44 -1.37 -3.08 -6.37
N VAL A 45 -0.63 -2.00 -6.13
CA VAL A 45 -0.09 -1.66 -4.82
C VAL A 45 -0.81 -0.43 -4.29
N ILE A 46 -1.52 -0.59 -3.18
CA ILE A 46 -2.23 0.52 -2.53
C ILE A 46 -1.57 0.80 -1.19
N ARG A 47 -1.16 2.05 -1.00
CA ARG A 47 -0.70 2.56 0.29
C ARG A 47 -1.87 3.23 1.01
N VAL A 48 -2.17 2.75 2.20
CA VAL A 48 -3.28 3.25 3.03
C VAL A 48 -2.71 3.83 4.31
N ARG A 49 -3.01 5.10 4.58
CA ARG A 49 -2.82 5.70 5.90
C ARG A 49 -4.13 5.64 6.65
N THR A 50 -4.06 5.03 7.82
CA THR A 50 -5.17 4.87 8.76
C THR A 50 -4.93 5.69 10.03
N ASP A 51 -6.01 5.98 10.75
CA ASP A 51 -5.98 6.64 12.04
C ASP A 51 -5.32 5.75 13.11
N GLY A 52 -5.01 6.34 14.27
CA GLY A 52 -4.17 5.73 15.32
C GLY A 52 -4.65 4.38 15.84
N ASP A 53 -5.96 4.13 15.82
CA ASP A 53 -6.57 2.95 16.44
C ASP A 53 -6.76 1.77 15.46
N THR A 54 -6.62 2.00 14.15
CA THR A 54 -6.82 0.94 13.15
C THR A 54 -5.55 0.11 13.01
N THR A 55 -5.60 -1.20 13.23
CA THR A 55 -4.46 -2.11 13.07
C THR A 55 -4.35 -2.68 11.65
N SER A 56 -3.22 -3.30 11.31
CA SER A 56 -3.08 -4.01 10.02
C SER A 56 -3.99 -5.23 9.91
N ALA A 57 -4.42 -5.81 11.03
CA ALA A 57 -5.39 -6.90 11.05
C ALA A 57 -6.78 -6.38 10.67
N ASP A 58 -7.18 -5.21 11.19
CA ASP A 58 -8.45 -4.56 10.86
C ASP A 58 -8.49 -4.19 9.37
N VAL A 59 -7.40 -3.58 8.86
CA VAL A 59 -7.28 -3.27 7.43
C VAL A 59 -7.36 -4.52 6.58
N ARG A 60 -6.69 -5.61 6.98
CA ARG A 60 -6.74 -6.87 6.24
C ARG A 60 -8.17 -7.43 6.21
N ALA A 61 -8.88 -7.42 7.32
CA ALA A 61 -10.26 -7.92 7.39
C ALA A 61 -11.17 -7.12 6.46
N GLU A 62 -11.13 -5.79 6.55
CA GLU A 62 -11.97 -4.88 5.75
C GLU A 62 -11.65 -4.99 4.24
N VAL A 63 -10.36 -5.05 3.88
CA VAL A 63 -9.95 -5.26 2.47
C VAL A 63 -10.38 -6.63 1.95
N THR A 64 -10.30 -7.68 2.76
CA THR A 64 -10.72 -9.04 2.36
C THR A 64 -12.23 -9.08 2.10
N GLU A 65 -13.03 -8.40 2.92
CA GLU A 65 -14.48 -8.26 2.70
C GLU A 65 -14.78 -7.50 1.40
N ILE A 66 -14.06 -6.40 1.14
CA ILE A 66 -14.22 -5.63 -0.10
C ILE A 66 -13.90 -6.47 -1.34
N LEU A 67 -12.85 -7.30 -1.28
CA LEU A 67 -12.48 -8.18 -2.39
C LEU A 67 -13.48 -9.31 -2.63
N ALA A 68 -14.35 -9.61 -1.67
CA ALA A 68 -15.48 -10.51 -1.89
C ALA A 68 -16.61 -9.86 -2.74
N ASN A 69 -16.56 -8.54 -2.97
CA ASN A 69 -17.51 -7.86 -3.85
C ASN A 69 -17.31 -8.33 -5.31
N PRO A 70 -18.36 -8.83 -5.99
CA PRO A 70 -18.28 -9.31 -7.37
C PRO A 70 -17.78 -8.25 -8.38
N GLU A 71 -17.93 -6.95 -8.09
CA GLU A 71 -17.42 -5.85 -8.95
C GLU A 71 -15.89 -5.82 -9.06
N VAL A 72 -15.19 -6.39 -8.06
CA VAL A 72 -13.73 -6.53 -8.00
C VAL A 72 -13.29 -7.97 -7.77
N GLY A 73 -14.20 -8.94 -7.83
CA GLY A 73 -14.01 -10.36 -7.48
C GLY A 73 -12.99 -11.14 -8.34
N HIS A 74 -12.30 -10.45 -9.23
CA HIS A 74 -11.13 -10.95 -9.94
C HIS A 74 -9.81 -10.55 -9.26
N TRP A 75 -9.82 -10.05 -8.02
CA TRP A 75 -8.62 -9.62 -7.30
C TRP A 75 -8.48 -10.34 -5.95
N GLU A 76 -7.26 -10.71 -5.61
CA GLU A 76 -6.88 -11.28 -4.31
C GLU A 76 -5.88 -10.38 -3.59
N LEU A 77 -5.95 -10.38 -2.26
CA LEU A 77 -4.98 -9.72 -1.40
C LEU A 77 -3.77 -10.63 -1.19
N VAL A 78 -2.68 -10.34 -1.91
CA VAL A 78 -1.42 -11.11 -1.80
C VAL A 78 -0.67 -10.72 -0.53
N THR A 79 -0.56 -9.42 -0.25
CA THR A 79 0.10 -8.94 0.97
C THR A 79 -0.64 -7.77 1.60
N CYS A 80 -0.69 -7.74 2.93
CA CYS A 80 -1.09 -6.58 3.73
C CYS A 80 -0.07 -6.44 4.85
N ARG A 81 0.78 -5.41 4.75
CA ARG A 81 1.90 -5.21 5.67
C ARG A 81 1.98 -3.75 6.14
N PRO A 82 2.18 -3.50 7.45
CA PRO A 82 2.51 -2.16 7.91
C PRO A 82 3.87 -1.76 7.33
N LEU A 83 3.95 -0.52 6.83
CA LEU A 83 5.21 0.13 6.49
C LEU A 83 5.65 0.92 7.72
N HIS A 84 6.67 0.42 8.40
CA HIS A 84 7.36 1.22 9.40
C HIS A 84 8.04 2.38 8.68
N ALA A 85 7.83 3.60 9.16
CA ALA A 85 8.65 4.71 8.72
C ALA A 85 10.10 4.36 9.05
N ARG A 86 10.92 4.08 8.04
CA ARG A 86 12.37 4.22 8.23
C ARG A 86 12.58 5.69 8.53
N HIS A 87 12.88 5.98 9.79
CA HIS A 87 13.55 7.22 10.14
C HIS A 87 14.82 7.26 9.30
N ASP A 88 14.93 8.26 8.42
CA ASP A 88 16.21 8.65 7.83
C ASP A 88 17.15 9.01 8.97
N GLU A 89 18.11 8.15 9.27
CA GLU A 89 19.32 8.53 9.99
C GLU A 89 20.50 8.42 9.03
N ARG A 90 20.52 9.29 8.02
CA ARG A 90 21.79 9.82 7.54
C ARG A 90 22.01 11.15 8.25
N HIS A 91 22.63 11.07 9.42
CA HIS A 91 23.36 12.20 9.98
C HIS A 91 24.46 12.56 8.97
N ASP A 92 24.23 13.64 8.24
CA ASP A 92 25.30 14.51 7.75
C ASP A 92 26.05 15.04 8.97
N GLU A 93 27.03 14.28 9.47
CA GLU A 93 28.06 14.84 10.36
C GLU A 93 29.22 15.31 9.48
N GLN A 94 29.17 16.61 9.21
CA GLN A 94 30.28 17.40 8.72
C GLN A 94 31.46 17.24 9.69
N ASP A 95 32.45 16.43 9.31
CA ASP A 95 33.76 16.50 9.94
C ASP A 95 34.48 17.75 9.43
N SER A 96 34.12 18.88 10.03
CA SER A 96 34.98 20.06 10.11
C SER A 96 36.13 19.75 11.06
N ALA A 97 37.19 19.12 10.57
CA ALA A 97 38.49 19.18 11.23
C ALA A 97 39.31 20.33 10.63
N LYS A 98 39.10 21.53 11.20
CA LYS A 98 40.09 22.59 11.16
C LYS A 98 41.31 22.16 11.98
N GLU A 99 42.48 22.27 11.38
CA GLU A 99 43.66 22.96 11.92
C GLU A 99 44.30 22.39 13.22
N GLU A 100 45.39 21.63 13.08
CA GLU A 100 46.65 21.85 13.82
C GLU A 100 47.75 20.86 13.35
N LYS A 101 48.70 21.33 12.53
CA LYS A 101 50.14 21.46 12.87
C LYS A 101 50.99 21.92 11.68
#